data_AF-H2ZSZ6-F1
#
_entry.id   AF-H2ZSZ6-F1
#
_cell.length_a   1.000
_cell.length_b   1.000
_cell.length_c   1.000
_cell.angle_alpha   90.00
_cell.angle_beta   90.00
_cell.angle_gamma   90.00
#
_symmetry.space_group_name_H-M   'P 1'
#
loop_
_entity.id
_entity.type
_entity.pdbx_description
1 polymer ?
#
loop_
_entity_poly.entity_id
_entity_poly.type
_entity_poly.pdbx_seq_one_letter_code
_entity_poly.pdbx_strand_id
1 'polypeptide(L)'
;VQWMQGSDGEVWVWVMGEASGDKPYEQITEELMAERARQQAQKETEQLWKEKEAEIKKKFRDAMAKEKARFVAEKWKVEMEDRKTAKLEEDKIQEQLKKREEEERQKGEEEIRCQEERRAQELYMNLKKAQQQSQRSEKDEQEWLEQLQKSKAADEERTHKARCARDEYRRQSLRAIEKGKVAGLSGLFQKTNLNNGQPRKSSITCNVQTNLLPTTSHELFKNAHKPHLNNTSGIVHRNILISRRHHALLKKNLSLYSKPWDCPTRPLSRDTIIHWFKEEQLPRRAGFERNTNTIAPWFHGIISRQEAEELLMNMSEGAFLVRVSENIWGYTLSYRQQSGFKHFLVDASSDYYSFLGVDQNRHATLTDLVDFHKVN
;
A
#
# COMPACT_ATOMS: atom_id res chain seq x y z
N VAL A 1 41.82 -34.84 -111.40
CA VAL A 1 42.36 -36.00 -110.68
C VAL A 1 43.53 -36.52 -111.50
N GLN A 2 44.75 -36.50 -110.95
CA GLN A 2 45.96 -36.94 -111.65
C GLN A 2 46.26 -38.35 -111.14
N TRP A 3 45.97 -39.35 -111.97
CA TRP A 3 46.15 -40.75 -111.63
C TRP A 3 47.61 -41.15 -111.79
N MET A 4 48.17 -41.90 -110.82
CA MET A 4 49.51 -42.45 -110.96
C MET A 4 49.48 -43.63 -111.94
N GLN A 5 50.40 -43.68 -112.90
CA GLN A 5 50.51 -44.76 -113.88
C GLN A 5 51.64 -45.71 -113.52
N GLY A 6 51.40 -47.00 -113.69
CA GLY A 6 52.40 -48.05 -113.54
C GLY A 6 53.42 -48.03 -114.68
N SER A 7 54.47 -48.84 -114.53
CA SER A 7 55.53 -49.00 -115.55
C SER A 7 55.03 -49.52 -116.90
N ASP A 8 53.80 -50.03 -116.95
CA ASP A 8 53.05 -50.52 -118.10
C ASP A 8 52.11 -49.45 -118.73
N GLY A 9 52.01 -48.26 -118.12
CA GLY A 9 51.13 -47.18 -118.56
C GLY A 9 49.68 -47.30 -118.10
N GLU A 10 49.33 -48.34 -117.34
CA GLU A 10 47.99 -48.49 -116.74
C GLU A 10 47.89 -47.74 -115.41
N VAL A 11 46.67 -47.36 -115.02
CA VAL A 11 46.44 -46.60 -113.78
C VAL A 11 46.68 -47.51 -112.57
N TRP A 12 47.59 -47.11 -111.69
CA TRP A 12 47.85 -47.81 -110.43
C TRP A 12 46.68 -47.64 -109.48
N VAL A 13 46.04 -48.74 -109.13
CA VAL A 13 44.97 -48.82 -108.12
C VAL A 13 45.53 -49.60 -106.94
N TRP A 14 45.74 -48.92 -105.81
CA TRP A 14 46.14 -49.59 -104.58
C TRP A 14 44.90 -50.18 -103.90
N VAL A 15 44.86 -51.51 -103.82
CA VAL A 15 43.84 -52.26 -103.08
C VAL A 15 44.41 -52.54 -101.69
N MET A 16 43.81 -51.95 -100.65
CA MET A 16 44.20 -52.24 -99.26
C MET A 16 44.13 -53.76 -99.00
N GLY A 17 45.27 -54.40 -98.68
CA GLY A 17 45.32 -55.79 -98.20
C GLY A 17 46.09 -56.81 -99.06
N GLU A 18 46.65 -56.46 -100.22
CA GLU A 18 47.37 -57.42 -101.09
C GLU A 18 48.89 -57.50 -100.86
N ALA A 19 49.50 -56.59 -100.09
CA ALA A 19 50.93 -56.67 -99.78
C ALA A 19 51.21 -57.69 -98.65
N SER A 20 52.35 -58.39 -98.72
CA SER A 20 52.76 -59.48 -97.81
C SER A 20 53.04 -59.08 -96.34
N GLY A 21 52.50 -57.96 -95.88
CA GLY A 21 52.50 -57.49 -94.49
C GLY A 21 51.28 -56.65 -94.11
N ASP A 22 50.30 -56.49 -95.01
CA ASP A 22 49.08 -55.73 -94.72
C ASP A 22 48.11 -56.58 -93.88
N LYS A 23 47.48 -55.96 -92.88
CA LYS A 23 46.40 -56.61 -92.13
C LYS A 23 45.20 -56.78 -93.06
N PRO A 24 44.55 -57.97 -93.10
CA PRO A 24 43.32 -58.15 -93.85
C PRO A 24 42.25 -57.18 -93.34
N TYR A 25 41.39 -56.72 -94.24
CA TYR A 25 40.34 -55.73 -93.96
C TYR A 25 39.43 -56.18 -92.80
N GLU A 26 39.14 -57.48 -92.71
CA GLU A 26 38.38 -58.11 -91.65
C GLU A 26 39.02 -57.88 -90.27
N GLN A 27 40.35 -57.99 -90.17
CA GLN A 27 41.07 -57.78 -88.91
C GLN A 27 41.10 -56.31 -88.50
N ILE A 28 41.20 -55.38 -89.47
CA ILE A 28 41.12 -53.94 -89.20
C ILE A 28 39.73 -53.54 -88.71
N THR A 29 38.67 -54.09 -89.32
CA THR A 29 37.29 -53.82 -88.90
C THR A 29 36.99 -54.43 -87.54
N GLU A 30 37.48 -55.64 -87.24
CA GLU A 30 37.37 -56.28 -85.93
C GLU A 30 38.11 -55.49 -84.83
N GLU A 31 39.33 -55.02 -85.10
CA GLU A 31 40.10 -54.18 -84.17
C GLU A 31 39.36 -52.85 -83.88
N LEU A 32 38.76 -52.23 -84.90
CA LEU A 32 37.94 -51.01 -84.75
C LEU A 32 36.63 -51.25 -83.99
N MET A 33 36.03 -52.43 -84.13
CA MET A 33 34.85 -52.83 -83.35
C MET A 33 35.22 -53.09 -81.88
N ALA A 34 36.34 -53.77 -81.64
CA ALA A 34 36.86 -54.04 -80.30
C ALA A 34 37.31 -52.76 -79.57
N GLU A 35 37.94 -51.81 -80.27
CA GLU A 35 38.30 -50.51 -79.72
C GLU A 35 37.05 -49.69 -79.35
N ARG A 36 36.03 -49.65 -80.22
CA ARG A 36 34.75 -49.01 -79.91
C ARG A 36 34.03 -49.67 -78.73
N ALA A 37 34.05 -51.00 -78.65
CA ALA A 37 33.47 -51.75 -77.53
C ALA A 37 34.19 -51.43 -76.20
N ARG A 38 35.53 -51.34 -76.21
CA ARG A 38 36.31 -50.94 -75.03
C ARG A 38 36.01 -49.52 -74.58
N GLN A 39 35.95 -48.57 -75.52
CA GLN A 39 35.59 -47.19 -75.21
C GLN A 39 34.16 -47.07 -74.67
N GLN A 40 33.24 -47.86 -75.19
CA GLN A 40 31.86 -47.91 -74.69
C GLN A 40 31.81 -48.48 -73.26
N ALA A 41 32.50 -49.60 -73.00
CA ALA A 41 32.60 -50.16 -71.66
C ALA A 41 33.24 -49.17 -70.67
N GLN A 42 34.27 -48.43 -71.06
CA GLN A 42 34.88 -47.38 -70.22
C GLN A 42 33.87 -46.28 -69.87
N LYS A 43 33.13 -45.75 -70.85
CA LYS A 43 32.10 -44.73 -70.62
C LYS A 43 31.00 -45.23 -69.67
N GLU A 44 30.56 -46.47 -69.84
CA GLU A 44 29.55 -47.08 -68.97
C GLU A 44 30.09 -47.26 -67.54
N THR A 45 31.33 -47.72 -67.37
CA THR A 45 31.96 -47.84 -66.05
C THR A 45 32.11 -46.50 -65.35
N GLU A 46 32.47 -45.44 -66.07
CA GLU A 46 32.56 -44.07 -65.53
C GLU A 46 31.19 -43.54 -65.10
N GLN A 47 30.14 -43.81 -65.88
CA GLN A 47 28.77 -43.42 -65.53
C GLN A 47 28.32 -44.13 -64.25
N LEU A 48 28.52 -45.46 -64.17
CA LEU A 48 28.23 -46.24 -62.97
C LEU A 48 29.01 -45.74 -61.75
N TRP A 49 30.27 -45.35 -61.94
CA TRP A 49 31.08 -44.80 -60.87
C TRP A 49 30.54 -43.45 -60.37
N LYS A 50 30.13 -42.55 -61.28
CA LYS A 50 29.47 -41.28 -60.94
C LYS A 50 28.15 -41.48 -60.21
N GLU A 51 27.35 -42.45 -60.65
CA GLU A 51 26.10 -42.81 -59.97
C GLU A 51 26.35 -43.31 -58.55
N LYS A 52 27.33 -44.20 -58.37
CA LYS A 52 27.72 -44.72 -57.04
C LYS A 52 28.26 -43.63 -56.14
N GLU A 53 29.07 -42.72 -56.67
CA GLU A 53 29.58 -41.58 -55.93
C GLU A 53 28.43 -40.63 -55.49
N ALA A 54 27.46 -40.37 -56.38
CA ALA A 54 26.28 -39.59 -56.06
C ALA A 54 25.39 -40.28 -55.00
N GLU A 55 25.24 -41.60 -55.09
CA GLU A 55 24.51 -42.41 -54.10
C GLU A 55 25.16 -42.30 -52.72
N ILE A 56 26.49 -42.41 -52.65
CA ILE A 56 27.26 -42.26 -51.40
C ILE A 56 27.11 -40.83 -50.84
N LYS A 57 27.28 -39.80 -51.68
CA LYS A 57 27.10 -38.39 -51.28
C LYS A 57 25.69 -38.14 -50.75
N LYS A 58 24.67 -38.72 -51.40
CA LYS A 58 23.27 -38.63 -50.94
C LYS A 58 23.09 -39.28 -49.57
N LYS A 59 23.55 -40.53 -49.40
CA LYS A 59 23.47 -41.24 -48.10
C LYS A 59 24.15 -40.46 -46.98
N PHE A 60 25.29 -39.83 -47.23
CA PHE A 60 25.96 -38.99 -46.24
C PHE A 60 25.14 -37.75 -45.86
N ARG A 61 24.59 -37.03 -46.85
CA ARG A 61 23.70 -35.89 -46.59
C ARG A 61 22.47 -36.29 -45.78
N ASP A 62 21.84 -37.41 -46.15
CA ASP A 62 20.65 -37.93 -45.47
C ASP A 62 20.97 -38.35 -44.02
N ALA A 63 22.12 -38.99 -43.78
CA ALA A 63 22.60 -39.33 -42.44
C ALA A 63 22.83 -38.08 -41.58
N MET A 64 23.45 -37.04 -42.14
CA MET A 64 23.66 -35.77 -41.43
C MET A 64 22.35 -35.04 -41.14
N ALA A 65 21.40 -35.05 -42.07
CA ALA A 65 20.08 -34.48 -41.86
C ALA A 65 19.31 -35.21 -40.75
N LYS A 66 19.42 -36.54 -40.70
CA LYS A 66 18.80 -37.38 -39.67
C LYS A 66 19.38 -37.08 -38.27
N GLU A 67 20.69 -36.94 -38.13
CA GLU A 67 21.31 -36.59 -36.85
C GLU A 67 20.97 -35.16 -36.41
N LYS A 68 20.96 -34.19 -37.35
CA LYS A 68 20.49 -32.83 -37.05
C LYS A 68 19.04 -32.82 -36.56
N ALA A 69 18.16 -33.59 -37.20
CA ALA A 69 16.76 -33.69 -36.78
C ALA A 69 16.62 -34.31 -35.38
N ARG A 70 17.43 -35.31 -35.03
CA ARG A 70 17.46 -35.90 -33.69
C ARG A 70 17.88 -34.89 -32.63
N PHE A 71 18.96 -34.15 -32.86
CA PHE A 71 19.43 -33.11 -31.95
C PHE A 71 18.37 -32.01 -31.73
N VAL A 72 17.72 -31.55 -32.79
CA VAL A 72 16.63 -30.57 -32.68
C VAL A 72 15.45 -31.13 -31.88
N ALA A 73 15.06 -32.37 -32.13
CA ALA A 73 13.97 -33.03 -31.41
C ALA A 73 14.29 -33.22 -29.92
N GLU A 74 15.55 -33.56 -29.59
CA GLU A 74 16.00 -33.71 -28.21
C GLU A 74 16.03 -32.37 -27.47
N LYS A 75 16.53 -31.31 -28.12
CA LYS A 75 16.48 -29.95 -27.58
C LYS A 75 15.06 -29.49 -27.28
N TRP A 76 14.12 -29.74 -28.19
CA TRP A 76 12.70 -29.43 -28.00
C TRP A 76 12.08 -30.18 -26.82
N LYS A 77 12.47 -31.45 -26.59
CA LYS A 77 11.97 -32.22 -25.43
C LYS A 77 12.47 -31.66 -24.11
N VAL A 78 13.75 -31.28 -24.04
CA VAL A 78 14.32 -30.65 -22.84
C VAL A 78 13.62 -29.33 -22.56
N GLU A 79 13.47 -28.47 -23.58
CA GLU A 79 12.79 -27.18 -23.44
C GLU A 79 11.32 -27.32 -23.02
N MET A 80 10.61 -28.32 -23.53
CA MET A 80 9.24 -28.64 -23.12
C MET A 80 9.16 -29.04 -21.64
N GLU A 81 10.15 -29.79 -21.16
CA GLU A 81 10.17 -30.30 -19.80
C GLU A 81 10.61 -29.21 -18.81
N ASP A 82 11.55 -28.35 -19.20
CA ASP A 82 11.89 -27.13 -18.47
C ASP A 82 10.67 -26.19 -18.38
N ARG A 83 9.88 -26.06 -19.45
CA ARG A 83 8.65 -25.28 -19.43
C ARG A 83 7.60 -25.88 -18.49
N LYS A 84 7.47 -27.21 -18.43
CA LYS A 84 6.56 -27.89 -17.51
C LYS A 84 6.99 -27.71 -16.05
N THR A 85 8.30 -27.82 -15.76
CA THR A 85 8.82 -27.64 -14.40
C THR A 85 8.68 -26.19 -13.94
N ALA A 86 8.93 -25.21 -14.81
CA ALA A 86 8.68 -23.80 -14.52
C ALA A 86 7.21 -23.53 -14.18
N LYS A 87 6.29 -24.10 -14.97
CA LYS A 87 4.85 -23.96 -14.72
C LYS A 87 4.43 -24.57 -13.38
N LEU A 88 4.97 -25.74 -13.04
CA LEU A 88 4.70 -26.39 -11.76
C LEU A 88 5.18 -25.54 -10.58
N GLU A 89 6.37 -24.93 -10.69
CA GLU A 89 6.90 -24.05 -9.64
C GLU A 89 6.08 -22.75 -9.52
N GLU A 90 5.62 -22.19 -10.64
CA GLU A 90 4.71 -21.05 -10.65
C GLU A 90 3.38 -21.38 -9.95
N ASP A 91 2.76 -22.51 -10.29
CA ASP A 91 1.50 -22.97 -9.67
C ASP A 91 1.68 -23.18 -8.16
N LYS A 92 2.83 -23.73 -7.74
CA LYS A 92 3.17 -23.92 -6.32
C LYS A 92 3.35 -22.58 -5.59
N ILE A 93 3.98 -21.59 -6.22
CA ILE A 93 4.11 -20.23 -5.65
C ILE A 93 2.73 -19.59 -5.50
N GLN A 94 1.87 -19.71 -6.51
CA GLN A 94 0.51 -19.18 -6.45
C GLN A 94 -0.31 -19.82 -5.34
N GLU A 95 -0.20 -21.15 -5.15
CA GLU A 95 -0.87 -21.85 -4.06
C GLU A 95 -0.36 -21.39 -2.69
N GLN A 96 0.96 -21.20 -2.53
CA GLN A 96 1.54 -20.65 -1.30
C GLN A 96 1.04 -19.24 -1.01
N LEU A 97 0.91 -18.38 -2.02
CA LEU A 97 0.37 -17.02 -1.86
C LEU A 97 -1.10 -17.04 -1.44
N LYS A 98 -1.92 -17.86 -2.09
CA LYS A 98 -3.34 -18.03 -1.71
C LYS A 98 -3.49 -18.55 -0.28
N LYS A 99 -2.64 -19.50 0.13
CA LYS A 99 -2.64 -20.02 1.50
C LYS A 99 -2.27 -18.93 2.51
N ARG A 100 -1.25 -18.12 2.21
CA ARG A 100 -0.84 -17.00 3.07
C ARG A 100 -1.94 -15.94 3.19
N GLU A 101 -2.60 -15.60 2.08
CA GLU A 101 -3.73 -14.66 2.07
C GLU A 101 -4.90 -15.17 2.92
N GLU A 102 -5.24 -16.45 2.80
CA GLU A 102 -6.27 -17.08 3.61
C GLU A 102 -5.90 -17.10 5.11
N GLU A 103 -4.65 -17.41 5.45
CA GLU A 103 -4.16 -17.37 6.84
C GLU A 103 -4.22 -15.94 7.42
N GLU A 104 -3.91 -14.91 6.64
CA GLU A 104 -4.06 -13.52 7.07
C GLU A 104 -5.52 -13.12 7.24
N ARG A 105 -6.40 -13.55 6.33
CA ARG A 105 -7.84 -13.33 6.46
C ARG A 105 -8.37 -13.99 7.74
N GLN A 106 -8.00 -15.23 7.99
CA GLN A 106 -8.39 -15.95 9.21
C GLN A 106 -7.89 -15.20 10.44
N LYS A 107 -6.62 -14.81 10.50
CA LYS A 107 -6.09 -14.02 11.62
C LYS A 107 -6.89 -12.72 11.85
N GLY A 108 -7.26 -12.02 10.78
CA GLY A 108 -8.11 -10.82 10.86
C GLY A 108 -9.50 -11.13 11.41
N GLU A 109 -10.15 -12.18 10.94
CA GLU A 109 -11.45 -12.64 11.45
C GLU A 109 -11.38 -13.06 12.93
N GLU A 110 -10.32 -13.77 13.32
CA GLU A 110 -10.09 -14.15 14.71
C GLU A 110 -9.85 -12.95 15.62
N GLU A 111 -9.11 -11.94 15.15
CA GLU A 111 -8.90 -10.71 15.89
C GLU A 111 -10.22 -9.95 16.10
N ILE A 112 -11.05 -9.84 15.06
CA ILE A 112 -12.39 -9.24 15.17
C ILE A 112 -13.24 -10.02 16.17
N ARG A 113 -13.27 -11.35 16.08
CA ARG A 113 -14.01 -12.22 17.00
C ARG A 113 -13.54 -12.03 18.45
N CYS A 114 -12.24 -11.97 18.69
CA CYS A 114 -11.69 -11.70 20.02
C CYS A 114 -12.04 -10.29 20.53
N GLN A 115 -12.09 -9.28 19.65
CA GLN A 115 -12.50 -7.93 20.01
C GLN A 115 -14.00 -7.88 20.34
N GLU A 116 -14.85 -8.53 19.55
CA GLU A 116 -16.29 -8.67 19.81
C GLU A 116 -16.55 -9.34 21.15
N GLU A 117 -15.84 -10.43 21.46
CA GLU A 117 -15.96 -11.12 22.75
C GLU A 117 -15.52 -10.21 23.91
N ARG A 118 -14.40 -9.50 23.76
CA ARG A 118 -13.94 -8.53 24.77
C ARG A 118 -14.98 -7.43 24.99
N ARG A 119 -15.55 -6.89 23.92
CA ARG A 119 -16.63 -5.89 23.99
C ARG A 119 -17.88 -6.44 24.64
N ALA A 120 -18.28 -7.67 24.32
CA ALA A 120 -19.43 -8.33 24.92
C ALA A 120 -19.24 -8.51 26.44
N GLN A 121 -18.04 -8.92 26.87
CA GLN A 121 -17.69 -9.03 28.28
C GLN A 121 -17.71 -7.68 29.00
N GLU A 122 -17.16 -6.62 28.40
CA GLU A 122 -17.22 -5.25 28.92
C GLU A 122 -18.66 -4.78 29.10
N LEU A 123 -19.49 -4.95 28.08
CA LEU A 123 -20.90 -4.59 28.09
C LEU A 123 -21.66 -5.36 29.18
N TYR A 124 -21.43 -6.67 29.30
CA TYR A 124 -22.02 -7.50 30.35
C TYR A 124 -21.67 -6.98 31.75
N MET A 125 -20.38 -6.69 31.99
CA MET A 125 -19.93 -6.20 33.29
C MET A 125 -20.50 -4.82 33.62
N ASN A 126 -20.60 -3.94 32.63
CA ASN A 126 -21.23 -2.63 32.79
C ASN A 126 -22.73 -2.74 33.07
N LEU A 127 -23.44 -3.59 32.33
CA LEU A 127 -24.87 -3.85 32.54
C LEU A 127 -25.14 -4.40 33.95
N LYS A 128 -24.32 -5.36 34.39
CA LYS A 128 -24.41 -5.94 35.74
C LYS A 128 -24.20 -4.90 36.84
N LYS A 129 -23.23 -3.99 36.66
CA LYS A 129 -23.00 -2.87 37.59
C LYS A 129 -24.18 -1.90 37.62
N ALA A 130 -24.71 -1.52 36.46
CA ALA A 130 -25.87 -0.63 36.37
C ALA A 130 -27.10 -1.25 37.05
N GLN A 131 -27.34 -2.55 36.87
CA GLN A 131 -28.43 -3.26 37.55
C GLN A 131 -28.25 -3.27 39.06
N GLN A 132 -27.02 -3.51 39.56
CA GLN A 132 -26.73 -3.42 40.99
C GLN A 132 -26.93 -2.01 41.55
N GLN A 133 -26.58 -0.98 40.78
CA GLN A 133 -26.82 0.42 41.16
C GLN A 133 -28.30 0.76 41.20
N SER A 134 -29.11 0.30 40.23
CA SER A 134 -30.57 0.44 40.27
C SER A 134 -31.14 -0.20 41.53
N GLN A 135 -30.75 -1.45 41.82
CA GLN A 135 -31.21 -2.16 43.02
C GLN A 135 -30.76 -1.49 44.32
N ARG A 136 -29.58 -0.86 44.35
CA ARG A 136 -29.13 -0.06 45.51
C ARG A 136 -29.95 1.21 45.63
N SER A 137 -30.15 1.95 44.53
CA SER A 137 -30.94 3.18 44.50
C SER A 137 -32.39 2.93 44.94
N GLU A 138 -33.01 1.82 44.51
CA GLU A 138 -34.37 1.43 44.93
C GLU A 138 -34.43 1.14 46.44
N LYS A 139 -33.40 0.49 47.00
CA LYS A 139 -33.30 0.26 48.45
C LYS A 139 -33.08 1.55 49.21
N ASP A 140 -32.18 2.41 48.75
CA ASP A 140 -31.89 3.71 49.36
C ASP A 140 -33.15 4.60 49.35
N GLU A 141 -33.96 4.56 48.28
CA GLU A 141 -35.24 5.26 48.19
C GLU A 141 -36.28 4.70 49.16
N GLN A 142 -36.36 3.37 49.31
CA GLN A 142 -37.22 2.73 50.31
C GLN A 142 -36.81 3.11 51.74
N GLU A 143 -35.52 3.07 52.06
CA GLU A 143 -34.98 3.47 53.36
C GLU A 143 -35.26 4.96 53.64
N TRP A 144 -35.09 5.81 52.63
CA TRP A 144 -35.43 7.23 52.72
C TRP A 144 -36.92 7.45 52.99
N LEU A 145 -37.82 6.71 52.33
CA LEU A 145 -39.26 6.78 52.56
C LEU A 145 -39.63 6.33 53.98
N GLU A 146 -39.04 5.25 54.49
CA GLU A 146 -39.25 4.82 55.87
C GLU A 146 -38.74 5.86 56.87
N GLN A 147 -37.57 6.44 56.61
CA GLN A 147 -37.02 7.49 57.45
C GLN A 147 -37.90 8.74 57.44
N LEU A 148 -38.47 9.09 56.29
CA LEU A 148 -39.44 10.17 56.15
C LEU A 148 -40.71 9.88 56.96
N GLN A 149 -41.24 8.66 56.90
CA GLN A 149 -42.40 8.25 57.71
C GLN A 149 -42.10 8.31 59.22
N LYS A 150 -40.93 7.80 59.64
CA LYS A 150 -40.48 7.86 61.04
C LYS A 150 -40.33 9.30 61.53
N SER A 151 -39.73 10.18 60.71
CA SER A 151 -39.63 11.61 61.03
C SER A 151 -41.02 12.25 61.15
N LYS A 152 -41.92 11.99 60.20
CA LYS A 152 -43.28 12.52 60.22
C LYS A 152 -44.04 12.06 61.47
N ALA A 153 -43.93 10.80 61.85
CA ALA A 153 -44.54 10.25 63.07
C ALA A 153 -43.96 10.88 64.34
N ALA A 154 -42.64 11.10 64.40
CA ALA A 154 -42.00 11.78 65.53
C ALA A 154 -42.43 13.26 65.64
N ASP A 155 -42.60 13.94 64.50
CA ASP A 155 -43.18 15.29 64.44
C ASP A 155 -44.62 15.30 64.94
N GLU A 156 -45.46 14.37 64.49
CA GLU A 156 -46.83 14.19 64.97
C GLU A 156 -46.87 13.93 66.49
N GLU A 157 -46.01 13.06 67.02
CA GLU A 157 -45.89 12.79 68.45
C GLU A 157 -45.48 14.05 69.23
N ARG A 158 -44.50 14.82 68.73
CA ARG A 158 -44.12 16.11 69.33
C ARG A 158 -45.29 17.08 69.36
N THR A 159 -46.04 17.21 68.27
CA THR A 159 -47.22 18.09 68.23
C THR A 159 -48.33 17.61 69.17
N HIS A 160 -48.52 16.29 69.30
CA HIS A 160 -49.47 15.69 70.23
C HIS A 160 -49.08 15.98 71.67
N LYS A 161 -47.81 15.74 72.06
CA LYS A 161 -47.29 16.08 73.40
C LYS A 161 -47.45 17.56 73.72
N ALA A 162 -47.12 18.45 72.77
CA ALA A 162 -47.30 19.89 72.93
C ALA A 162 -48.78 20.27 73.14
N ARG A 163 -49.71 19.62 72.42
CA ARG A 163 -51.15 19.80 72.59
C ARG A 163 -51.61 19.33 73.97
N CYS A 164 -51.22 18.11 74.37
CA CYS A 164 -51.52 17.58 75.71
C CYS A 164 -50.99 18.49 76.81
N ALA A 165 -49.78 19.03 76.68
CA ALA A 165 -49.21 19.96 77.64
C ALA A 165 -50.04 21.26 77.75
N ARG A 166 -50.49 21.83 76.62
CA ARG A 166 -51.38 23.00 76.60
C ARG A 166 -52.74 22.72 77.26
N ASP A 167 -53.33 21.58 76.94
CA ASP A 167 -54.62 21.18 77.50
C ASP A 167 -54.52 20.86 78.99
N GLU A 168 -53.43 20.24 79.43
CA GLU A 168 -53.14 19.97 80.84
C GLU A 168 -52.94 21.27 81.62
N TYR A 169 -52.18 22.23 81.06
CA TYR A 169 -52.08 23.58 81.63
C TYR A 169 -53.44 24.25 81.73
N ARG A 170 -54.29 24.14 80.69
CA ARG A 170 -55.66 24.67 80.70
C ARG A 170 -56.51 24.02 81.79
N ARG A 171 -56.45 22.69 81.96
CA ARG A 171 -57.17 21.97 83.03
C ARG A 171 -56.67 22.37 84.42
N GLN A 172 -55.36 22.45 84.61
CA GLN A 172 -54.77 22.87 85.89
C GLN A 172 -55.14 24.32 86.22
N SER A 173 -55.12 25.21 85.22
CA SER A 173 -55.61 26.59 85.35
C SER A 173 -57.07 26.63 85.76
N LEU A 174 -57.95 25.86 85.10
CA LEU A 174 -59.37 25.76 85.48
C LEU A 174 -59.56 25.22 86.90
N ARG A 175 -58.83 24.17 87.29
CA ARG A 175 -58.84 23.63 88.66
C ARG A 175 -58.27 24.62 89.69
N ALA A 176 -57.27 25.42 89.33
CA ALA A 176 -56.73 26.46 90.19
C ALA A 176 -57.73 27.61 90.37
N ILE A 177 -58.48 27.98 89.34
CA ILE A 177 -59.59 28.93 89.43
C ILE A 177 -60.69 28.39 90.34
N GLU A 178 -61.04 27.10 90.22
CA GLU A 178 -62.03 26.45 91.09
C GLU A 178 -61.54 26.33 92.55
N LYS A 179 -60.29 25.89 92.77
CA LYS A 179 -59.66 25.90 94.10
C LYS A 179 -59.52 27.30 94.69
N GLY A 180 -59.26 28.32 93.87
CA GLY A 180 -59.25 29.72 94.29
C GLY A 180 -60.63 30.24 94.68
N LYS A 181 -61.69 29.79 93.99
CA LYS A 181 -63.09 30.01 94.41
C LYS A 181 -63.43 29.28 95.72
N VAL A 182 -62.95 28.05 95.92
CA VAL A 182 -63.11 27.27 97.17
C VAL A 182 -62.29 27.84 98.33
N ALA A 183 -61.08 28.35 98.07
CA ALA A 183 -60.27 29.07 99.04
C ALA A 183 -60.87 30.45 99.39
N GLY A 184 -61.54 31.11 98.43
CA GLY A 184 -62.35 32.30 98.68
C GLY A 184 -63.57 32.04 99.57
N LEU A 185 -64.08 30.81 99.60
CA LEU A 185 -65.13 30.38 100.53
C LEU A 185 -64.57 29.95 101.90
N SER A 186 -63.36 29.36 101.94
CA SER A 186 -62.69 28.92 103.18
C SER A 186 -62.04 30.09 103.96
N GLY A 187 -61.66 31.18 103.29
CA GLY A 187 -61.08 32.38 103.89
C GLY A 187 -62.08 33.30 104.62
N LEU A 188 -63.37 32.96 104.67
CA LEU A 188 -64.40 33.79 105.30
C LEU A 188 -64.56 33.53 106.82
N PHE A 189 -63.85 32.57 107.41
CA PHE A 189 -64.05 32.18 108.82
C PHE A 189 -62.90 32.43 109.80
N GLN A 190 -61.79 33.06 109.41
CA GLN A 190 -60.75 33.44 110.38
C GLN A 190 -60.20 34.84 110.09
N LYS A 191 -60.66 35.82 110.88
CA LYS A 191 -60.17 37.21 110.89
C LYS A 191 -59.85 37.62 112.34
N THR A 192 -58.90 38.55 112.45
CA THR A 192 -58.29 39.19 113.64
C THR A 192 -57.04 38.44 114.17
N ASN A 193 -55.87 39.05 114.43
CA ASN A 193 -55.36 40.41 114.28
C ASN A 193 -53.80 40.44 114.38
N LEU A 194 -53.16 41.25 113.53
CA LEU A 194 -51.88 42.01 113.63
C LEU A 194 -50.46 41.38 113.73
N ASN A 195 -49.62 41.93 112.82
CA ASN A 195 -48.16 42.20 112.81
C ASN A 195 -47.15 41.16 112.26
N ASN A 196 -46.78 41.31 110.98
CA ASN A 196 -45.44 41.74 110.53
C ASN A 196 -45.28 41.65 109.00
N GLY A 197 -44.47 42.55 108.42
CA GLY A 197 -43.84 42.36 107.10
C GLY A 197 -44.40 43.22 105.97
N GLN A 198 -43.60 44.18 105.53
CA GLN A 198 -43.92 45.26 104.60
C GLN A 198 -44.27 44.87 103.16
N PRO A 199 -44.86 45.81 102.39
CA PRO A 199 -45.49 45.58 101.10
C PRO A 199 -44.75 46.22 99.89
N ARG A 200 -45.37 46.01 98.72
CA ARG A 200 -45.37 46.78 97.45
C ARG A 200 -44.40 46.23 96.39
N LYS A 201 -44.90 45.58 95.32
CA LYS A 201 -45.50 46.16 94.08
C LYS A 201 -44.59 47.27 93.54
N SER A 202 -44.07 47.27 92.32
CA SER A 202 -44.59 46.79 91.04
C SER A 202 -43.52 47.01 89.97
N SER A 203 -43.51 46.14 88.97
CA SER A 203 -43.34 46.43 87.53
C SER A 203 -42.22 47.37 87.03
N ILE A 204 -41.52 46.87 86.00
CA ILE A 204 -40.89 47.57 84.86
C ILE A 204 -39.37 47.84 84.96
N THR A 205 -38.66 47.07 84.12
CA THR A 205 -37.41 47.32 83.37
C THR A 205 -36.04 47.40 84.06
N CYS A 206 -35.17 46.48 83.66
CA CYS A 206 -33.72 46.61 83.35
C CYS A 206 -33.34 45.28 82.66
N ASN A 207 -33.01 45.19 81.38
CA ASN A 207 -31.91 45.68 80.56
C ASN A 207 -30.49 45.27 81.00
N VAL A 208 -29.64 45.01 79.99
CA VAL A 208 -28.20 44.65 79.96
C VAL A 208 -27.95 43.12 79.96
N GLN A 209 -27.73 42.43 78.83
CA GLN A 209 -26.64 42.45 77.82
C GLN A 209 -25.45 41.57 78.21
N THR A 210 -25.16 40.52 77.41
CA THR A 210 -23.86 40.25 76.73
C THR A 210 -23.88 38.95 75.90
N ASN A 211 -23.71 39.12 74.58
CA ASN A 211 -22.82 38.45 73.60
C ASN A 211 -22.73 36.91 73.48
N LEU A 212 -23.05 36.37 72.28
CA LEU A 212 -22.10 35.79 71.27
C LEU A 212 -22.79 34.86 70.21
N LEU A 213 -22.66 35.23 68.90
CA LEU A 213 -22.57 34.42 67.64
C LEU A 213 -23.68 33.40 67.20
N PRO A 214 -23.70 32.91 65.93
CA PRO A 214 -23.68 33.53 64.60
C PRO A 214 -24.99 33.33 63.79
N THR A 215 -25.08 34.03 62.66
CA THR A 215 -26.20 34.07 61.71
C THR A 215 -26.37 32.80 60.86
N THR A 216 -27.63 32.40 60.79
CA THR A 216 -28.26 31.31 60.05
C THR A 216 -28.05 31.32 58.54
N SER A 217 -27.67 30.16 58.02
CA SER A 217 -27.77 29.75 56.62
C SER A 217 -29.15 29.17 56.31
N HIS A 218 -29.50 29.28 55.02
CA HIS A 218 -30.37 28.39 54.27
C HIS A 218 -31.89 28.61 54.28
N GLU A 219 -32.31 29.22 53.17
CA GLU A 219 -33.59 29.02 52.51
C GLU A 219 -33.94 27.54 52.28
N LEU A 220 -35.23 27.26 52.41
CA LEU A 220 -36.07 26.37 51.60
C LEU A 220 -37.51 26.93 51.79
N PHE A 221 -38.41 27.08 50.84
CA PHE A 221 -38.67 26.41 49.58
C PHE A 221 -39.77 27.21 48.87
N LYS A 222 -39.82 27.19 47.54
CA LYS A 222 -41.03 26.91 46.74
C LYS A 222 -40.70 27.08 45.25
N ASN A 223 -40.86 26.01 44.48
CA ASN A 223 -41.87 25.97 43.42
C ASN A 223 -41.86 24.62 42.70
N ALA A 224 -43.06 24.19 42.28
CA ALA A 224 -43.30 23.05 41.42
C ALA A 224 -43.85 23.52 40.06
N HIS A 225 -43.60 22.66 39.06
CA HIS A 225 -44.18 22.54 37.71
C HIS A 225 -43.46 23.17 36.49
N LYS A 226 -43.02 22.24 35.61
CA LYS A 226 -42.63 22.32 34.17
C LYS A 226 -43.85 22.66 33.26
N PRO A 227 -43.77 22.84 31.90
CA PRO A 227 -42.66 22.68 30.93
C PRO A 227 -42.54 23.77 29.82
N HIS A 228 -41.61 23.53 28.87
CA HIS A 228 -41.72 23.73 27.39
C HIS A 228 -40.72 24.71 26.72
N LEU A 229 -39.79 24.10 25.94
CA LEU A 229 -39.31 24.43 24.59
C LEU A 229 -38.87 25.88 24.22
N ASN A 230 -37.61 26.01 23.77
CA ASN A 230 -37.20 26.54 22.43
C ASN A 230 -35.88 27.34 22.42
N ASN A 231 -34.92 26.80 21.65
CA ASN A 231 -34.01 27.43 20.68
C ASN A 231 -33.09 28.63 21.01
N THR A 232 -31.94 28.52 20.35
CA THR A 232 -31.08 29.54 19.71
C THR A 232 -29.95 30.23 20.50
N SER A 233 -28.74 29.81 20.12
CA SER A 233 -27.62 30.64 19.60
C SER A 233 -26.59 31.25 20.54
N GLY A 234 -25.32 31.06 20.16
CA GLY A 234 -24.16 31.88 20.58
C GLY A 234 -23.07 31.08 21.29
N ILE A 235 -22.22 30.33 20.58
CA ILE A 235 -20.88 30.77 20.15
C ILE A 235 -20.12 31.50 21.27
N VAL A 236 -19.24 30.77 21.98
CA VAL A 236 -17.93 31.27 22.40
C VAL A 236 -16.92 30.12 22.31
N HIS A 237 -16.02 30.23 21.33
CA HIS A 237 -14.80 29.43 21.21
C HIS A 237 -13.96 29.56 22.49
N ARG A 238 -13.59 28.43 23.10
CA ARG A 238 -12.41 28.36 23.96
C ARG A 238 -11.57 27.14 23.61
N ASN A 239 -10.35 27.46 23.22
CA ASN A 239 -9.28 26.59 22.79
C ASN A 239 -8.89 25.57 23.87
N ILE A 240 -8.70 24.32 23.45
CA ILE A 240 -7.91 23.33 24.18
C ILE A 240 -6.78 22.88 23.24
N LEU A 241 -5.61 23.49 23.43
CA LEU A 241 -4.33 23.00 22.94
C LEU A 241 -3.91 21.79 23.79
N ILE A 242 -4.20 20.58 23.32
CA ILE A 242 -3.57 19.36 23.85
C ILE A 242 -3.05 18.51 22.69
N SER A 243 -1.71 18.42 22.65
CA SER A 243 -0.89 17.34 22.09
C SER A 243 -0.79 17.16 20.57
N ARG A 244 -0.18 18.16 19.93
CA ARG A 244 0.52 18.03 18.63
C ARG A 244 1.91 17.39 18.82
N ARG A 245 2.00 16.24 19.49
CA ARG A 245 3.28 15.53 19.75
C ARG A 245 3.31 14.03 19.39
N HIS A 246 2.20 13.43 18.95
CA HIS A 246 2.17 12.02 18.52
C HIS A 246 1.92 11.80 17.01
N HIS A 247 2.19 12.80 16.16
CA HIS A 247 2.15 12.65 14.69
C HIS A 247 3.50 12.95 14.00
N ALA A 248 4.59 13.10 14.76
CA ALA A 248 5.92 13.36 14.22
C ALA A 248 6.87 12.14 14.24
N LEU A 249 6.46 11.00 14.80
CA LEU A 249 7.32 9.80 14.95
C LEU A 249 6.81 8.55 14.21
N LEU A 250 5.76 8.69 13.39
CA LEU A 250 5.27 7.65 12.47
C LEU A 250 5.46 8.07 11.00
N LYS A 251 6.57 8.76 10.71
CA LYS A 251 7.07 9.01 9.34
C LYS A 251 8.54 8.57 9.17
N LYS A 252 8.97 7.56 9.92
CA LYS A 252 10.33 7.00 9.81
C LYS A 252 10.40 5.48 9.62
N ASN A 253 9.29 4.79 9.42
CA ASN A 253 9.29 3.36 9.10
C ASN A 253 8.10 2.96 8.23
N LEU A 254 7.93 3.65 7.10
CA LEU A 254 7.07 3.20 6.01
C LEU A 254 7.76 3.57 4.70
N SER A 255 8.78 2.80 4.31
CA SER A 255 9.63 3.08 3.14
C SER A 255 10.13 1.82 2.43
N LEU A 256 9.45 0.70 2.60
CA LEU A 256 9.69 -0.50 1.80
C LEU A 256 8.31 -1.09 1.55
N TYR A 257 7.89 -1.16 0.28
CA TYR A 257 6.54 -1.49 -0.22
C TYR A 257 5.55 -0.32 -0.33
N SER A 258 5.82 0.59 -1.26
CA SER A 258 4.75 1.28 -1.98
C SER A 258 4.77 0.84 -3.45
N LYS A 259 3.60 0.49 -3.96
CA LYS A 259 3.33 0.10 -5.36
C LYS A 259 3.72 1.26 -6.32
N PRO A 260 3.93 1.01 -7.63
CA PRO A 260 4.65 1.91 -8.56
C PRO A 260 4.05 3.30 -8.82
N TRP A 261 2.93 3.67 -8.18
CA TRP A 261 2.18 4.89 -8.47
C TRP A 261 2.26 5.95 -7.35
N ASP A 262 2.95 5.67 -6.25
CA ASP A 262 3.20 6.64 -5.16
C ASP A 262 4.64 7.20 -5.19
N CYS A 263 5.24 7.33 -6.38
CA CYS A 263 6.45 8.12 -6.51
C CYS A 263 6.11 9.58 -6.16
N PRO A 264 6.80 10.21 -5.18
CA PRO A 264 6.60 11.64 -4.92
C PRO A 264 6.81 12.39 -6.23
N THR A 265 6.06 13.44 -6.51
CA THR A 265 6.08 14.11 -7.84
C THR A 265 7.48 14.57 -8.29
N ARG A 266 8.43 14.67 -7.35
CA ARG A 266 9.86 14.89 -7.59
C ARG A 266 10.70 14.05 -6.62
N PRO A 267 11.90 13.63 -7.02
CA PRO A 267 12.85 13.01 -6.11
C PRO A 267 13.21 13.96 -4.95
N LEU A 268 13.22 13.43 -3.72
CA LEU A 268 13.54 14.21 -2.51
C LEU A 268 15.04 14.28 -2.19
N SER A 269 15.82 13.33 -2.70
CA SER A 269 17.25 13.17 -2.41
C SER A 269 17.97 12.51 -3.58
N ARG A 270 19.27 12.83 -3.72
CA ARG A 270 20.20 12.15 -4.64
C ARG A 270 20.21 10.64 -4.44
N ASP A 271 20.09 10.16 -3.20
CA ASP A 271 20.05 8.72 -2.90
C ASP A 271 18.81 8.04 -3.49
N THR A 272 17.67 8.74 -3.48
CA THR A 272 16.42 8.23 -4.07
C THR A 272 16.53 8.11 -5.58
N ILE A 273 17.27 9.01 -6.22
CA ILE A 273 17.53 8.98 -7.68
C ILE A 273 18.49 7.85 -8.04
N ILE A 274 19.52 7.63 -7.22
CA ILE A 274 20.45 6.50 -7.41
C ILE A 274 19.68 5.18 -7.34
N HIS A 275 18.78 5.04 -6.35
CA HIS A 275 17.97 3.85 -6.19
C HIS A 275 17.01 3.66 -7.38
N TRP A 276 16.28 4.71 -7.78
CA TRP A 276 15.42 4.69 -8.96
C TRP A 276 16.16 4.31 -10.24
N PHE A 277 17.34 4.90 -10.45
CA PHE A 277 18.16 4.59 -11.62
C PHE A 277 18.60 3.12 -11.65
N LYS A 278 18.99 2.56 -10.49
CA LYS A 278 19.40 1.16 -10.37
C LYS A 278 18.25 0.17 -10.55
N GLU A 279 17.08 0.45 -9.97
CA GLU A 279 15.97 -0.49 -9.97
C GLU A 279 15.11 -0.41 -11.24
N GLU A 280 14.85 0.78 -11.76
CA GLU A 280 13.91 0.96 -12.88
C GLU A 280 14.62 1.18 -14.22
N GLN A 281 15.68 2.00 -14.23
CA GLN A 281 16.27 2.48 -15.48
C GLN A 281 17.38 1.58 -16.00
N LEU A 282 18.16 0.97 -15.10
CA LEU A 282 19.20 0.00 -15.46
C LEU A 282 18.56 -1.29 -16.04
N PRO A 283 17.42 -1.76 -15.48
CA PRO A 283 16.36 -2.53 -16.13
C PRO A 283 16.25 -2.41 -17.64
N ARG A 284 15.93 -1.17 -17.98
CA ARG A 284 15.53 -0.68 -19.28
C ARG A 284 16.72 -0.31 -20.18
N ARG A 285 17.94 -0.63 -19.73
CA ARG A 285 19.20 -0.32 -20.42
C ARG A 285 19.32 1.18 -20.77
N ALA A 286 18.83 2.06 -19.90
CA ALA A 286 18.93 3.50 -20.10
C ALA A 286 20.41 3.95 -20.10
N GLY A 287 20.80 4.74 -21.10
CA GLY A 287 22.18 5.20 -21.27
C GLY A 287 23.12 4.20 -21.96
N PHE A 288 22.62 3.04 -22.41
CA PHE A 288 23.36 2.11 -23.26
C PHE A 288 23.08 2.36 -24.73
N GLU A 289 24.05 2.04 -25.57
CA GLU A 289 23.89 2.09 -27.01
C GLU A 289 23.03 0.91 -27.52
N ARG A 290 22.27 1.14 -28.61
CA ARG A 290 21.15 0.30 -29.09
C ARG A 290 21.48 -1.19 -29.19
N ASN A 291 22.70 -1.51 -29.64
CA ASN A 291 23.10 -2.87 -29.99
C ASN A 291 24.35 -3.36 -29.24
N THR A 292 24.84 -2.59 -28.28
CA THR A 292 26.12 -2.85 -27.58
C THR A 292 25.92 -2.76 -26.08
N ASN A 293 26.75 -3.47 -25.31
CA ASN A 293 26.74 -3.38 -23.85
C ASN A 293 27.66 -2.25 -23.34
N THR A 294 27.95 -1.28 -24.20
CA THR A 294 28.77 -0.12 -23.88
C THR A 294 27.87 1.05 -23.48
N ILE A 295 28.30 1.79 -22.46
CA ILE A 295 27.66 3.04 -22.06
C ILE A 295 27.81 4.03 -23.22
N ALA A 296 26.72 4.67 -23.60
CA ALA A 296 26.72 5.59 -24.72
C ALA A 296 27.61 6.81 -24.41
N PRO A 297 28.40 7.32 -25.37
CA PRO A 297 29.36 8.41 -25.12
C PRO A 297 28.70 9.74 -24.73
N TRP A 298 27.42 9.90 -25.03
CA TRP A 298 26.62 11.07 -24.64
C TRP A 298 26.03 10.93 -23.22
N PHE A 299 26.08 9.76 -22.59
CA PHE A 299 25.48 9.52 -21.28
C PHE A 299 26.51 9.69 -20.15
N HIS A 300 26.26 10.65 -19.25
CA HIS A 300 27.23 11.04 -18.21
C HIS A 300 26.76 10.72 -16.77
N GLY A 301 25.59 10.08 -16.60
CA GLY A 301 25.08 9.72 -15.28
C GLY A 301 24.59 10.91 -14.46
N ILE A 302 24.76 10.86 -13.14
CA ILE A 302 24.27 11.87 -12.18
C ILE A 302 25.31 12.99 -12.05
N ILE A 303 25.24 13.96 -12.96
CA ILE A 303 26.05 15.18 -12.93
C ILE A 303 25.18 16.42 -12.75
N SER A 304 25.75 17.44 -12.12
CA SER A 304 25.09 18.72 -11.91
C SER A 304 24.95 19.50 -13.22
N ARG A 305 24.13 20.56 -13.20
CA ARG A 305 24.00 21.47 -14.34
C ARG A 305 25.35 22.15 -14.66
N GLN A 306 26.07 22.58 -13.64
CA GLN A 306 27.35 23.30 -13.80
C GLN A 306 28.42 22.39 -14.39
N GLU A 307 28.55 21.17 -13.86
CA GLU A 307 29.48 20.16 -14.38
C GLU A 307 29.21 19.84 -15.86
N ALA A 308 27.93 19.76 -16.25
CA ALA A 308 27.56 19.56 -17.64
C ALA A 308 27.95 20.75 -18.54
N GLU A 309 27.77 21.98 -18.06
CA GLU A 309 28.17 23.19 -18.79
C GLU A 309 29.70 23.25 -18.93
N GLU A 310 30.46 22.91 -17.88
CA GLU A 310 31.94 22.85 -17.91
C GLU A 310 32.46 21.82 -18.93
N LEU A 311 31.87 20.62 -18.96
CA LEU A 311 32.23 19.59 -19.94
C LEU A 311 31.94 20.05 -21.37
N LEU A 312 30.83 20.74 -21.58
CA LEU A 312 30.45 21.26 -22.90
C LEU A 312 31.22 22.52 -23.28
N MET A 313 31.77 23.29 -22.33
CA MET A 313 32.45 24.58 -22.55
C MET A 313 33.72 24.48 -23.40
N ASN A 314 34.35 23.30 -23.47
CA ASN A 314 35.53 23.06 -24.29
C ASN A 314 35.24 22.25 -25.58
N MET A 315 33.98 21.89 -25.85
CA MET A 315 33.57 21.13 -27.04
C MET A 315 33.10 22.03 -28.19
N SER A 316 32.90 21.47 -29.39
CA SER A 316 32.37 22.21 -30.53
C SER A 316 30.89 22.61 -30.33
N GLU A 317 30.44 23.66 -31.03
CA GLU A 317 29.02 23.98 -31.14
C GLU A 317 28.24 22.76 -31.65
N GLY A 318 27.06 22.50 -31.08
CA GLY A 318 26.29 21.30 -31.38
C GLY A 318 26.61 20.09 -30.51
N ALA A 319 27.63 20.15 -29.64
CA ALA A 319 27.89 19.11 -28.66
C ALA A 319 26.76 19.03 -27.62
N PHE A 320 26.42 17.80 -27.22
CA PHE A 320 25.38 17.55 -26.24
C PHE A 320 25.75 16.39 -25.32
N LEU A 321 25.10 16.34 -24.16
CA LEU A 321 25.15 15.22 -23.25
C LEU A 321 23.81 15.03 -22.53
N VAL A 322 23.56 13.81 -22.08
CA VAL A 322 22.39 13.46 -21.27
C VAL A 322 22.86 13.10 -19.87
N ARG A 323 22.27 13.78 -18.88
CA ARG A 323 22.50 13.54 -17.45
C ARG A 323 21.23 13.15 -16.74
N VAL A 324 21.33 12.39 -15.67
CA VAL A 324 20.21 12.08 -14.79
C VAL A 324 19.83 13.36 -14.03
N SER A 325 18.55 13.71 -14.03
CA SER A 325 18.10 14.93 -13.37
C SER A 325 17.94 14.72 -11.87
N GLU A 326 18.35 15.71 -11.08
CA GLU A 326 18.14 15.68 -9.63
C GLU A 326 16.78 16.26 -9.19
N ASN A 327 16.04 16.88 -10.13
CA ASN A 327 14.82 17.63 -9.82
C ASN A 327 13.54 16.99 -10.37
N ILE A 328 13.67 15.97 -11.22
CA ILE A 328 12.58 15.21 -11.83
C ILE A 328 12.96 13.73 -11.93
N TRP A 329 11.98 12.85 -12.02
CA TRP A 329 12.18 11.43 -12.32
C TRP A 329 12.49 11.23 -13.79
N GLY A 330 13.73 11.52 -14.17
CA GLY A 330 14.10 11.52 -15.57
C GLY A 330 15.48 12.09 -15.82
N TYR A 331 15.66 12.58 -17.03
CA TYR A 331 16.95 13.02 -17.55
C TYR A 331 16.90 14.49 -17.92
N THR A 332 18.07 15.07 -18.15
CA THR A 332 18.21 16.41 -18.70
C THR A 332 19.22 16.35 -19.82
N LEU A 333 18.78 16.70 -21.03
CA LEU A 333 19.65 16.88 -22.19
C LEU A 333 20.25 18.27 -22.11
N SER A 334 21.57 18.36 -21.99
CA SER A 334 22.31 19.63 -22.01
C SER A 334 23.00 19.76 -23.36
N TYR A 335 22.76 20.88 -24.04
CA TYR A 335 23.20 21.13 -25.41
C TYR A 335 23.94 22.47 -25.49
N ARG A 336 25.07 22.49 -26.20
CA ARG A 336 25.84 23.71 -26.46
C ARG A 336 25.35 24.43 -27.71
N GLN A 337 24.87 25.64 -27.52
CA GLN A 337 24.52 26.59 -28.58
C GLN A 337 25.62 27.66 -28.74
N GLN A 338 25.62 28.38 -29.86
CA GLN A 338 26.55 29.47 -30.18
C GLN A 338 26.77 30.51 -29.07
N SER A 339 25.74 30.85 -28.30
CA SER A 339 25.79 31.90 -27.28
C SER A 339 25.57 31.40 -25.84
N GLY A 340 25.55 30.07 -25.61
CA GLY A 340 25.34 29.50 -24.28
C GLY A 340 24.90 28.04 -24.28
N PHE A 341 24.22 27.63 -23.21
CA PHE A 341 23.77 26.24 -23.02
C PHE A 341 22.25 26.17 -22.90
N LYS A 342 21.65 25.17 -23.56
CA LYS A 342 20.24 24.83 -23.43
C LYS A 342 20.09 23.53 -22.66
N HIS A 343 19.08 23.47 -21.80
CA HIS A 343 18.75 22.27 -21.04
C HIS A 343 17.30 21.89 -21.27
N PHE A 344 17.09 20.67 -21.75
CA PHE A 344 15.76 20.10 -21.96
C PHE A 344 15.53 19.00 -20.94
N LEU A 345 14.41 19.09 -20.23
CA LEU A 345 13.99 18.06 -19.29
C LEU A 345 13.34 16.90 -20.04
N VAL A 346 13.77 15.68 -19.75
CA VAL A 346 13.20 14.44 -20.28
C VAL A 346 12.50 13.73 -19.14
N ASP A 347 11.19 13.55 -19.26
CA ASP A 347 10.41 12.78 -18.31
C ASP A 347 10.62 11.27 -18.55
N ALA A 348 10.88 10.54 -17.48
CA ALA A 348 10.99 9.08 -17.47
C ALA A 348 10.19 8.45 -16.32
N SER A 349 9.23 9.17 -15.73
CA SER A 349 8.34 8.63 -14.71
C SER A 349 7.33 7.62 -15.27
N SER A 350 7.12 7.67 -16.58
CA SER A 350 6.20 6.78 -17.30
C SER A 350 6.96 5.67 -18.02
N ASP A 351 6.25 4.81 -18.73
CA ASP A 351 6.83 3.75 -19.55
C ASP A 351 7.55 4.25 -20.82
N TYR A 352 7.40 5.53 -21.16
CA TYR A 352 8.03 6.21 -22.31
C TYR A 352 8.92 7.38 -21.88
N TYR A 353 9.79 7.82 -22.80
CA TYR A 353 10.63 9.00 -22.66
C TYR A 353 10.09 10.13 -23.55
N SER A 354 9.92 11.32 -22.98
CA SER A 354 9.47 12.51 -23.73
C SER A 354 10.05 13.80 -23.16
N PHE A 355 10.21 14.82 -24.00
CA PHE A 355 10.61 16.15 -23.52
C PHE A 355 9.46 16.84 -22.78
N LEU A 356 9.77 17.40 -21.62
CA LEU A 356 8.81 18.10 -20.79
C LEU A 356 8.46 19.47 -21.40
N GLY A 357 7.26 19.59 -21.98
CA GLY A 357 6.65 20.87 -22.37
C GLY A 357 7.00 21.43 -23.75
N VAL A 358 7.83 20.74 -24.55
CA VAL A 358 8.23 21.21 -25.89
C VAL A 358 7.68 20.30 -27.00
N ASP A 359 7.81 18.98 -26.88
CA ASP A 359 7.37 18.02 -27.90
C ASP A 359 6.62 16.84 -27.28
N GLN A 360 5.50 16.44 -27.90
CA GLN A 360 4.70 15.28 -27.47
C GLN A 360 5.21 13.93 -28.01
N ASN A 361 6.41 13.93 -28.61
CA ASN A 361 6.98 12.72 -29.19
C ASN A 361 7.46 11.79 -28.07
N ARG A 362 6.76 10.65 -27.96
CA ARG A 362 7.05 9.61 -26.98
C ARG A 362 7.96 8.57 -27.61
N HIS A 363 9.05 8.27 -26.92
CA HIS A 363 10.03 7.30 -27.36
C HIS A 363 10.08 6.11 -26.40
N ALA A 364 10.24 4.90 -26.93
CA ALA A 364 10.29 3.67 -26.13
C ALA A 364 11.60 3.56 -25.33
N THR A 365 12.72 4.03 -25.89
CA THR A 365 14.01 4.06 -25.21
C THR A 365 14.62 5.46 -25.22
N LEU A 366 15.48 5.74 -24.24
CA LEU A 366 16.23 7.00 -24.19
C LEU A 366 17.14 7.18 -25.42
N THR A 367 17.66 6.07 -25.95
CA THR A 367 18.49 6.05 -27.16
C THR A 367 17.66 6.41 -28.41
N ASP A 368 16.41 5.93 -28.52
CA ASP A 368 15.50 6.35 -29.59
C ASP A 368 15.23 7.86 -29.56
N LEU A 369 15.04 8.42 -28.38
CA LEU A 369 14.82 9.86 -28.20
C LEU A 369 16.01 10.67 -28.71
N VAL A 370 17.22 10.27 -28.32
CA VAL A 370 18.46 10.94 -28.76
C VAL A 370 18.67 10.79 -30.26
N ASP A 371 18.50 9.58 -30.81
CA ASP A 371 18.72 9.32 -32.24
C ASP A 371 17.72 10.09 -33.12
N PHE A 372 16.46 10.21 -32.70
CA PHE A 372 15.45 10.99 -33.42
C PHE A 372 15.82 12.48 -33.54
N HIS A 373 16.35 13.07 -32.47
CA HIS A 373 16.73 14.50 -32.42
C HIS A 373 18.17 14.77 -32.90
N LYS A 374 18.91 13.73 -33.28
CA LYS A 374 20.16 13.89 -34.05
C LYS A 374 19.88 14.06 -35.55
N VAL A 375 18.79 13.47 -36.03
CA VAL A 375 18.44 13.42 -37.46
C VAL A 375 17.56 14.58 -37.86
N ASN A 376 16.66 15.01 -36.97
CA ASN A 376 15.79 16.18 -37.11
C ASN A 376 16.35 17.35 -36.33
#